data_AF-A0A382DD48-F1
#
_entry.id   AF-A0A382DD48-F1
#
_cell.length_a   1.000
_cell.length_b   1.000
_cell.length_c   1.000
_cell.angle_alpha   90.00
_cell.angle_beta   90.00
_cell.angle_gamma   90.00
#
_symmetry.space_group_name_H-M   'P 1'
#
loop_
_entity.id
_entity.type
_entity.pdbx_description
1 polymer ?
#
loop_
_entity_poly.entity_id
_entity_poly.type
_entity_poly.pdbx_seq_one_letter_code
_entity_poly.pdbx_strand_id
1 'polypeptide(L)' 'MATIHILGAGTPTPTPDRFGSSFALEIDGDQIMIDCGPAATHKLVKSGLWPTK' A
#
# COMPACT_ATOMS: atom_id res chain seq x y z
N MET A 1 16.15 -1.46 -9.47
CA MET A 1 16.18 -1.47 -7.99
C MET A 1 14.72 -1.55 -7.55
N ALA A 2 14.40 -2.39 -6.56
CA ALA A 2 13.03 -2.57 -6.10
C ALA A 2 12.80 -1.78 -4.80
N THR A 3 11.67 -1.07 -4.72
CA THR A 3 11.24 -0.34 -3.52
C THR A 3 9.87 -0.88 -3.09
N ILE A 4 9.72 -1.19 -1.79
CA ILE A 4 8.43 -1.57 -1.21
C ILE A 4 7.96 -0.45 -0.30
N HIS A 5 6.81 0.13 -0.62
CA HIS A 5 6.08 1.06 0.22
C HIS A 5 5.09 0.28 1.09
N ILE A 6 5.26 0.38 2.40
CA ILE A 6 4.33 -0.21 3.36
C ILE A 6 3.17 0.76 3.55
N LEU A 7 2.03 0.48 2.93
CA LEU A 7 0.81 1.29 3.07
C LEU A 7 -0.04 0.82 4.26
N GLY A 8 0.05 -0.46 4.61
CA GLY A 8 -0.64 -1.07 5.73
C GLY A 8 0.07 -2.36 6.14
N ALA A 9 0.28 -2.54 7.44
CA ALA A 9 0.95 -3.69 8.01
C ALA A 9 0.29 -4.15 9.32
N GLY A 10 -1.03 -3.99 9.46
CA GLY A 10 -1.80 -4.49 10.60
C GLY A 10 -2.18 -5.97 10.46
N THR A 11 -3.08 -6.42 11.32
CA THR A 11 -3.61 -7.80 11.35
C THR A 11 -5.10 -7.78 10.96
N PRO A 12 -5.80 -8.95 10.88
CA PRO A 12 -7.23 -8.98 10.57
C PRO A 12 -8.10 -8.19 11.55
N THR A 13 -7.64 -7.99 12.79
CA THR A 13 -8.28 -7.10 13.77
C THR A 13 -7.59 -5.73 13.71
N PRO A 14 -8.21 -4.70 13.12
CA PRO A 14 -7.57 -3.40 12.95
C PRO A 14 -7.39 -2.67 14.29
N THR A 15 -6.34 -1.86 14.39
CA THR A 15 -6.22 -0.80 15.40
C THR A 15 -6.42 0.57 14.73
N PRO A 16 -6.59 1.67 15.49
CA PRO A 16 -6.71 3.01 14.92
C PRO A 16 -5.53 3.40 14.01
N ASP A 17 -4.34 2.86 14.27
CA ASP A 17 -3.10 3.22 13.56
C ASP A 17 -2.58 2.10 12.62
N ARG A 18 -3.10 0.87 12.73
CA ARG A 18 -2.66 -0.28 11.91
C ARG A 18 -3.85 -1.04 11.36
N PHE A 19 -4.03 -0.91 10.05
CA PHE A 19 -5.07 -1.59 9.26
C PHE A 19 -4.49 -2.74 8.45
N GLY A 20 -5.37 -3.53 7.84
CA GLY A 20 -5.00 -4.68 6.99
C GLY A 20 -3.91 -4.37 5.97
N SER A 21 -3.22 -5.44 5.56
CA SER A 21 -2.05 -5.43 4.70
C SER A 21 -2.32 -4.76 3.35
N SER A 22 -1.38 -3.93 2.93
CA SER A 22 -1.38 -3.29 1.62
C SER A 22 0.02 -2.73 1.35
N PHE A 23 0.61 -3.09 0.22
CA PHE A 23 1.97 -2.68 -0.15
C PHE A 23 2.01 -2.25 -1.61
N ALA A 24 2.75 -1.20 -1.92
CA ALA A 24 3.08 -0.86 -3.31
C ALA A 24 4.54 -1.21 -3.58
N LEU A 25 4.77 -2.07 -4.57
CA LEU A 25 6.09 -2.40 -5.09
C LEU A 25 6.36 -1.55 -6.33
N GLU A 26 7.43 -0.77 -6.28
CA GLU A 26 8.01 -0.14 -7.48
C GLU A 26 9.18 -0.99 -7.97
N ILE A 27 9.08 -1.48 -9.21
CA ILE A 27 10.13 -2.26 -9.87
C ILE A 27 10.08 -2.00 -11.38
N ASP A 28 11.25 -1.75 -11.98
CA ASP A 28 11.41 -1.54 -13.43
C ASP A 28 10.45 -0.50 -14.06
N GLY A 29 10.04 0.51 -13.29
CA GLY A 29 9.13 1.57 -13.73
C GLY A 29 7.64 1.23 -13.61
N ASP A 30 7.33 0.00 -13.21
CA ASP A 30 6.00 -0.47 -12.87
C ASP A 30 5.70 -0.30 -11.39
N GLN A 31 4.43 -0.06 -11.09
CA GLN A 31 3.89 -0.02 -9.73
C GLN A 31 2.88 -1.17 -9.57
N ILE A 32 3.17 -2.08 -8.65
CA ILE A 32 2.36 -3.27 -8.39
C ILE A 32 1.78 -3.17 -6.98
N MET A 33 0.46 -3.27 -6.86
CA MET A 33 -0.20 -3.38 -5.56
C MET A 33 -0.15 -4.85 -5.10
N ILE A 34 0.44 -5.09 -3.93
CA ILE A 34 0.45 -6.39 -3.27
C ILE A 34 -0.48 -6.31 -2.06
N ASP A 35 -1.57 -7.07 -2.13
CA ASP A 35 -2.72 -7.03 -1.21
C ASP A 35 -3.49 -5.69 -1.18
N CYS A 36 -4.76 -5.73 -0.77
CA CYS A 36 -5.66 -4.57 -0.81
C CYS A 36 -6.55 -4.50 0.44
N GLY A 37 -5.91 -4.50 1.61
CA GLY A 37 -6.57 -4.29 2.89
C GLY A 37 -7.30 -2.94 2.95
N PRO A 38 -8.13 -2.73 3.99
CA PRO A 38 -8.98 -1.55 4.10
C PRO A 38 -8.24 -0.24 3.83
N ALA A 39 -8.87 0.60 3.00
CA ALA A 39 -8.38 1.90 2.57
C ALA A 39 -7.02 1.88 1.83
N ALA A 40 -6.63 0.76 1.19
CA ALA A 40 -5.36 0.66 0.44
C ALA A 40 -5.15 1.81 -0.57
N THR A 41 -6.15 2.13 -1.40
CA THR A 41 -6.06 3.23 -2.37
C THR A 41 -5.95 4.61 -1.73
N HIS A 42 -6.65 4.84 -0.61
CA HIS A 42 -6.52 6.08 0.17
C HIS A 42 -5.13 6.23 0.78
N LYS A 43 -4.57 5.15 1.34
CA LYS A 43 -3.22 5.12 1.92
C LYS A 43 -2.14 5.28 0.83
N LEU A 44 -2.34 4.70 -0.35
CA LEU A 44 -1.50 4.87 -1.54
C LEU A 44 -1.40 6.35 -1.95
N VAL A 45 -2.55 7.03 -2.10
CA VAL A 45 -2.57 8.46 -2.43
C VAL A 45 -1.93 9.32 -1.34
N LYS A 46 -2.17 8.98 -0.06
CA LYS A 46 -1.51 9.64 1.07
C LYS A 46 0.01 9.45 1.09
N SER A 47 0.54 8.36 0.53
CA SER A 47 1.99 8.14 0.40
C SER A 47 2.59 8.81 -0.85
N GLY A 48 1.80 9.59 -1.60
CA GLY A 48 2.26 10.28 -2.82
C GLY A 48 2.24 9.41 -4.08
N LEU A 49 1.67 8.21 -4.02
CA LEU A 49 1.56 7.27 -5.13
C LEU A 49 0.16 7.31 -5.74
N TRP A 50 0.03 6.90 -7.00
CA TRP A 50 -1.26 6.94 -7.71
C TRP A 50 -1.58 5.58 -8.37
N PRO A 51 -2.83 5.12 -8.33
CA PRO A 51 -3.22 3.84 -8.93
C PRO A 51 -3.28 3.90 -10.46
N THR A 52 -3.35 5.10 -11.03
CA THR A 52 -3.33 5.37 -12.47
C THR A 52 -2.35 6.52 -12.74
N LYS A 53 -1.73 6.52 -13.93
CA LYS A 53 -0.99 7.68 -14.44
C LYS A 53 -1.93 8.68 -15.09
#